data_AF-A0A1D7XM42-F1
#
_entry.id   AF-A0A1D7XM42-F1
#
_cell.length_a   1.000
_cell.length_b   1.000
_cell.length_c   1.000
_cell.angle_alpha   90.00
_cell.angle_beta   90.00
_cell.angle_gamma   90.00
#
_symmetry.space_group_name_H-M   'P 1'
#
loop_
_entity.id
_entity.type
_entity.pdbx_description
1 polymer ?
#
loop_
_entity_poly.entity_id
_entity_poly.type
_entity_poly.pdbx_seq_one_letter_code
_entity_poly.pdbx_strand_id
1 'polypeptide(L)'
;MEFINIKNIDSDVNSSLNVDNKLKSRYYHSDFINFINKSNKILNQLKVPNKVSPEVQRALHTIEKVLSMNISPTNYKDNGKLDIIGILRTHGDKLSTRNTKAFKDSLMVLLNQGLIESHDYFEAIKWISLKLDCKKLDNKCEDELIKSIDELDPKAEYK
;
A
#
# COMPACT_ATOMS: atom_id res chain seq x y z
N MET A 1 19.87 -44.85 -4.71
CA MET A 1 18.73 -43.92 -4.66
C MET A 1 17.63 -44.62 -3.89
N GLU A 2 17.35 -44.18 -2.67
CA GLU A 2 16.26 -44.72 -1.85
C GLU A 2 15.14 -43.68 -1.81
N PHE A 3 13.94 -44.09 -2.24
CA PHE A 3 12.74 -43.26 -2.22
C PHE A 3 12.05 -43.38 -0.87
N ILE A 4 11.84 -42.25 -0.19
CA ILE A 4 11.02 -42.21 1.03
C ILE A 4 9.54 -42.23 0.61
N ASN A 5 8.86 -43.30 1.01
CA ASN A 5 7.42 -43.50 0.83
C ASN A 5 6.66 -42.78 1.95
N ILE A 6 6.07 -41.64 1.64
CA ILE A 6 5.22 -40.89 2.59
C ILE A 6 3.83 -41.52 2.55
N LYS A 7 3.58 -42.46 3.46
CA LYS A 7 2.22 -42.89 3.79
C LYS A 7 1.58 -41.88 4.75
N ASN A 8 0.38 -41.45 4.37
CA ASN A 8 -0.67 -40.73 5.10
C ASN A 8 -0.40 -40.53 6.61
N ILE A 9 -0.24 -39.26 6.99
CA ILE A 9 -0.41 -38.81 8.36
C ILE A 9 -1.75 -38.07 8.42
N ASP A 10 -2.82 -38.82 8.70
CA ASP A 10 -3.99 -38.26 9.36
C ASP A 10 -3.60 -38.07 10.83
N SER A 11 -3.36 -36.82 11.23
CA SER A 11 -3.26 -36.47 12.64
C SER A 11 -3.90 -35.11 12.89
N ASP A 12 -5.17 -35.18 13.30
CA ASP A 12 -5.89 -34.29 14.22
C ASP A 12 -5.09 -33.04 14.68
N VAL A 13 -5.22 -31.94 13.94
CA VAL A 13 -4.56 -30.65 14.20
C VAL A 13 -5.31 -29.87 15.27
N ASN A 14 -5.60 -30.50 16.40
CA ASN A 14 -6.29 -29.87 17.54
C ASN A 14 -5.62 -30.11 18.90
N SER A 15 -4.44 -30.72 18.94
CA SER A 15 -3.63 -30.66 20.15
C SER A 15 -3.01 -29.26 20.28
N SER A 16 -3.66 -28.40 21.07
CA SER A 16 -3.02 -27.26 21.72
C SER A 16 -1.68 -27.72 22.30
N LEU A 17 -0.58 -27.26 21.71
CA LEU A 17 0.77 -27.46 22.25
C LEU A 17 0.85 -26.66 23.56
N ASN A 18 0.43 -27.29 24.65
CA ASN A 18 0.63 -26.78 25.99
C ASN A 18 2.12 -26.95 26.35
N VAL A 19 2.95 -26.05 25.84
CA VAL A 19 4.39 -25.97 26.16
C VAL A 19 4.52 -25.21 27.48
N ASP A 20 4.00 -25.78 28.56
CA ASP A 20 4.24 -25.26 29.90
C ASP A 20 5.19 -26.18 30.68
N ASN A 21 6.35 -25.60 30.97
CA ASN A 21 7.20 -25.85 32.13
C ASN A 21 7.98 -27.18 32.25
N LYS A 22 8.87 -27.47 31.28
CA LYS A 22 10.01 -28.36 31.57
C LYS A 22 11.34 -28.06 30.86
N LEU A 23 11.61 -26.80 30.52
CA LEU A 23 12.92 -26.36 30.00
C LEU A 23 13.59 -25.36 30.95
N LYS A 24 13.71 -25.72 32.24
CA LYS A 24 14.47 -24.96 33.25
C LYS A 24 15.89 -25.50 33.50
N SER A 25 16.45 -26.32 32.61
CA SER A 25 17.82 -26.81 32.79
C SER A 25 18.70 -26.51 31.58
N ARG A 26 19.60 -25.53 31.78
CA ARG A 26 20.98 -25.46 31.29
C ARG A 26 21.17 -25.52 29.76
N TYR A 27 21.79 -24.47 29.24
CA TYR A 27 22.07 -24.16 27.82
C TYR A 27 20.98 -23.35 27.12
N TYR A 28 21.06 -22.03 27.32
CA TYR A 28 20.55 -21.04 26.38
C TYR A 28 21.32 -21.20 25.05
N HIS A 29 20.93 -22.15 24.21
CA HIS A 29 21.35 -22.13 22.82
C HIS A 29 20.62 -20.98 22.14
N SER A 30 21.32 -19.84 22.00
CA SER A 30 20.85 -18.66 21.27
C SER A 30 20.24 -19.04 19.92
N ASP A 31 20.79 -20.06 19.29
CA ASP A 31 20.34 -20.56 17.99
C ASP A 31 18.98 -21.25 18.07
N PHE A 32 18.69 -21.97 19.16
CA PHE A 32 17.39 -22.56 19.39
C PHE A 32 16.34 -21.50 19.73
N ILE A 33 16.67 -20.52 20.58
CA ILE A 33 15.78 -19.38 20.87
C ILE A 33 15.52 -18.57 19.58
N ASN A 34 16.54 -18.33 18.77
CA ASN A 34 16.41 -17.65 17.47
C ASN A 34 15.57 -18.46 16.49
N PHE A 35 15.73 -19.78 16.47
CA PHE A 35 14.89 -20.68 15.67
C PHE A 35 13.43 -20.63 16.12
N ILE A 36 13.14 -20.69 17.42
CA ILE A 36 11.77 -20.58 17.96
C ILE A 36 11.18 -19.20 17.63
N ASN A 37 11.94 -18.13 17.76
CA ASN A 37 11.48 -16.77 17.42
C ASN A 37 11.21 -16.60 15.92
N LYS A 38 12.08 -17.12 15.05
CA LYS A 38 11.85 -17.12 13.59
C LYS A 38 10.64 -17.98 13.22
N SER A 39 10.52 -19.17 13.80
CA SER A 39 9.39 -20.07 13.58
C SER A 39 8.08 -19.47 14.07
N ASN A 40 8.05 -18.78 15.21
CA ASN A 40 6.87 -18.05 15.69
C ASN A 40 6.54 -16.84 14.81
N LYS A 41 7.54 -16.14 14.26
CA LYS A 41 7.32 -15.06 13.29
C LYS A 41 6.68 -15.59 12.00
N ILE A 42 7.20 -16.69 11.47
CA ILE A 42 6.65 -17.38 10.29
C ILE A 42 5.24 -17.92 10.61
N LEU A 43 5.05 -18.53 11.78
CA LEU A 43 3.75 -19.04 12.22
C LEU A 43 2.73 -17.92 12.38
N ASN A 44 3.13 -16.75 12.89
CA ASN A 44 2.26 -15.57 12.97
C ASN A 44 1.95 -15.00 11.59
N GLN A 45 2.87 -15.08 10.63
CA GLN A 45 2.60 -14.73 9.23
C GLN A 45 1.66 -15.72 8.54
N LEU A 46 1.75 -17.02 8.88
CA LEU A 46 0.91 -18.09 8.33
C LEU A 46 -0.45 -18.22 9.02
N LYS A 47 -0.55 -17.83 10.30
CA LYS A 47 -1.77 -17.86 11.11
C LYS A 47 -2.68 -16.65 10.91
N VAL A 48 -2.34 -15.69 10.04
CA VAL A 48 -3.33 -14.72 9.57
C VAL A 48 -4.14 -15.41 8.47
N PRO A 49 -5.40 -15.82 8.73
CA PRO A 49 -6.25 -16.24 7.64
C PRO A 49 -6.62 -14.96 6.87
N ASN A 50 -6.10 -14.84 5.65
CA ASN A 50 -6.71 -14.22 4.47
C ASN A 50 -8.15 -13.67 4.62
N LYS A 51 -8.33 -12.61 5.41
CA LYS A 51 -9.42 -11.64 5.28
C LYS A 51 -8.86 -10.27 5.61
N VAL A 52 -8.06 -9.75 4.68
CA VAL A 52 -7.94 -8.30 4.50
C VAL A 52 -9.36 -7.73 4.62
N SER A 53 -9.59 -6.81 5.56
CA SER A 53 -10.96 -6.37 5.84
C SER A 53 -11.63 -5.86 4.55
N PRO A 54 -12.96 -5.99 4.40
CA PRO A 54 -13.65 -5.50 3.19
C PRO A 54 -13.37 -4.02 2.92
N GLU A 55 -13.05 -3.24 3.95
CA GLU A 55 -12.65 -1.83 3.84
C GLU A 55 -11.26 -1.69 3.22
N VAL A 56 -10.29 -2.50 3.66
CA VAL A 56 -8.95 -2.50 3.06
C VAL A 56 -9.00 -2.99 1.62
N GLN A 57 -9.77 -4.03 1.31
CA GLN A 57 -9.93 -4.50 -0.07
C GLN A 57 -10.52 -3.41 -0.97
N ARG A 58 -11.55 -2.69 -0.49
CA ARG A 58 -12.12 -1.54 -1.21
C ARG A 58 -11.14 -0.38 -1.35
N ALA A 59 -10.32 -0.11 -0.34
CA ALA A 59 -9.29 0.92 -0.40
C ALA A 59 -8.22 0.58 -1.44
N LEU A 60 -7.71 -0.65 -1.44
CA LEU A 60 -6.74 -1.13 -2.42
C LEU A 60 -7.31 -1.08 -3.84
N HIS A 61 -8.53 -1.58 -4.03
CA HIS A 61 -9.21 -1.53 -5.33
C HIS A 61 -9.44 -0.08 -5.82
N THR A 62 -9.73 0.84 -4.90
CA THR A 62 -9.87 2.26 -5.24
C THR A 62 -8.53 2.84 -5.70
N ILE A 63 -7.43 2.53 -5.01
CA ILE A 63 -6.08 2.96 -5.41
C ILE A 63 -5.72 2.42 -6.81
N GLU A 64 -5.93 1.13 -7.05
CA GLU A 64 -5.72 0.47 -8.34
C GLU A 64 -6.49 1.16 -9.47
N LYS A 65 -7.79 1.40 -9.25
CA LYS A 65 -8.66 2.07 -10.21
C LYS A 65 -8.20 3.50 -10.48
N VAL A 66 -7.94 4.28 -9.43
CA VAL A 66 -7.60 5.70 -9.54
C VAL A 66 -6.24 5.91 -10.21
N LEU A 67 -5.29 5.01 -9.97
CA LEU A 67 -3.95 5.06 -10.55
C LEU A 67 -3.81 4.17 -11.79
N SER A 68 -4.91 3.58 -12.27
CA SER A 68 -4.96 2.64 -13.41
C SER A 68 -3.78 1.66 -13.40
N MET A 69 -3.65 0.93 -12.30
CA MET A 69 -2.61 -0.05 -12.04
C MET A 69 -3.20 -1.26 -11.30
N ASN A 70 -2.44 -2.35 -11.22
CA ASN A 70 -2.71 -3.46 -10.32
C ASN A 70 -1.63 -3.50 -9.25
N ILE A 71 -2.02 -3.61 -7.98
CA ILE A 71 -1.08 -3.74 -6.87
C ILE A 71 -0.53 -5.17 -6.89
N SER A 72 0.79 -5.27 -6.92
CA SER A 72 1.53 -6.52 -6.97
C SER A 72 2.50 -6.62 -5.79
N PRO A 73 3.11 -7.80 -5.54
CA PRO A 73 4.10 -7.95 -4.47
C PRO A 73 5.26 -6.97 -4.54
N THR A 74 5.62 -6.48 -5.73
CA THR A 74 6.71 -5.50 -5.94
C THR A 74 6.37 -4.09 -5.44
N ASN A 75 5.09 -3.82 -5.14
CA ASN A 75 4.64 -2.53 -4.64
C ASN A 75 4.64 -2.46 -3.11
N TYR A 76 5.18 -3.48 -2.43
CA TYR A 76 5.34 -3.52 -0.99
C TYR A 76 6.82 -3.37 -0.63
N LYS A 77 7.08 -2.67 0.49
CA LYS A 77 8.39 -2.59 1.11
C LYS A 77 8.74 -3.92 1.78
N ASP A 78 10.01 -4.11 2.14
CA ASP A 78 10.50 -5.29 2.86
C ASP A 78 9.80 -5.55 4.20
N ASN A 79 9.21 -4.51 4.81
CA ASN A 79 8.44 -4.61 6.04
C ASN A 79 6.97 -5.05 5.83
N GLY A 80 6.58 -5.34 4.59
CA GLY A 80 5.23 -5.80 4.22
C GLY A 80 4.18 -4.68 4.09
N LYS A 81 4.58 -3.41 4.20
CA LYS A 81 3.69 -2.25 3.99
C LYS A 81 3.71 -1.78 2.55
N LEU A 82 2.61 -1.20 2.10
CA LEU A 82 2.47 -0.70 0.73
C LEU A 82 3.38 0.52 0.53
N ASP A 83 4.23 0.49 -0.50
CA ASP A 83 5.11 1.61 -0.88
C ASP A 83 4.32 2.65 -1.68
N ILE A 84 3.52 3.45 -0.98
CA ILE A 84 2.66 4.44 -1.64
C ILE A 84 3.47 5.54 -2.34
N ILE A 85 4.68 5.87 -1.85
CA ILE A 85 5.54 6.87 -2.48
C ILE A 85 6.12 6.35 -3.78
N GLY A 86 6.60 5.10 -3.82
CA GLY A 86 7.01 4.46 -5.06
C GLY A 86 5.88 4.37 -6.08
N ILE A 87 4.67 4.01 -5.63
CA ILE A 87 3.47 3.99 -6.46
C ILE A 87 3.16 5.37 -7.05
N LEU A 88 3.14 6.42 -6.22
CA LEU A 88 2.84 7.78 -6.67
C LEU A 88 3.89 8.34 -7.63
N ARG A 89 5.17 7.98 -7.45
CA ARG A 89 6.21 8.35 -8.42
C ARG A 89 5.99 7.73 -9.80
N THR A 90 5.43 6.53 -9.85
CA THR A 90 5.28 5.76 -11.10
C THR A 90 3.93 6.00 -11.79
N HIS A 91 2.88 6.19 -11.01
CA HIS A 91 1.49 6.25 -11.51
C HIS A 91 0.70 7.46 -11.02
N GLY A 92 1.33 8.35 -10.25
CA GLY A 92 0.65 9.49 -9.65
C GLY A 92 0.12 10.47 -10.71
N ASP A 93 0.73 10.56 -11.88
CA ASP A 93 0.30 11.34 -13.05
C ASP A 93 -1.18 11.12 -13.39
N LYS A 94 -1.65 9.87 -13.30
CA LYS A 94 -3.04 9.45 -13.55
C LYS A 94 -4.05 9.96 -12.51
N LEU A 95 -3.60 10.42 -11.34
CA LEU A 95 -4.48 10.99 -10.32
C LEU A 95 -5.15 12.27 -10.82
N SER A 96 -6.47 12.21 -10.96
CA SER A 96 -7.33 13.34 -11.32
C SER A 96 -7.86 14.08 -10.08
N THR A 97 -8.25 15.34 -10.26
CA THR A 97 -8.86 16.16 -9.20
C THR A 97 -10.15 15.54 -8.69
N ARG A 98 -10.96 14.96 -9.58
CA ARG A 98 -12.24 14.28 -9.24
C ARG A 98 -12.05 13.08 -8.32
N ASN A 99 -10.96 12.34 -8.49
CA ASN A 99 -10.70 11.11 -7.75
C ASN A 99 -9.84 11.33 -6.50
N THR A 100 -9.34 12.55 -6.29
CA THR A 100 -8.40 12.87 -5.21
C THR A 100 -8.99 12.59 -3.83
N LYS A 101 -10.27 12.90 -3.61
CA LYS A 101 -10.93 12.63 -2.32
C LYS A 101 -10.95 11.13 -2.00
N ALA A 102 -11.47 10.31 -2.92
CA ALA A 102 -11.55 8.86 -2.76
C ALA A 102 -10.17 8.22 -2.55
N PHE A 103 -9.14 8.76 -3.21
CA PHE A 103 -7.76 8.34 -2.99
C PHE A 103 -7.28 8.65 -1.57
N LYS A 104 -7.45 9.89 -1.09
CA LYS A 104 -7.09 10.28 0.30
C LYS A 104 -7.81 9.43 1.34
N ASP A 105 -9.11 9.21 1.16
CA ASP A 105 -9.92 8.39 2.07
C ASP A 105 -9.39 6.93 2.11
N SER A 106 -9.01 6.39 0.95
CA SER A 106 -8.39 5.05 0.86
C SER A 106 -7.05 4.98 1.59
N LEU A 107 -6.19 6.01 1.44
CA LEU A 107 -4.93 6.07 2.18
C LEU A 107 -5.14 6.14 3.69
N MET A 108 -6.14 6.87 4.16
CA MET A 108 -6.48 6.94 5.58
C MET A 108 -6.92 5.57 6.12
N VAL A 109 -7.73 4.83 5.37
CA VAL A 109 -8.10 3.45 5.72
C VAL A 109 -6.87 2.57 5.86
N LEU A 110 -5.94 2.62 4.89
CA LEU A 110 -4.71 1.84 4.95
C LEU A 110 -3.81 2.25 6.13
N LEU A 111 -3.76 3.53 6.46
CA LEU A 111 -3.01 4.05 7.61
C LEU A 111 -3.57 3.50 8.93
N ASN A 112 -4.89 3.60 9.11
CA ASN A 112 -5.58 3.15 10.33
C ASN A 112 -5.42 1.63 10.55
N GLN A 113 -5.24 0.87 9.47
CA GLN A 113 -5.01 -0.57 9.51
C GLN A 113 -3.52 -0.94 9.57
N GLY A 114 -2.62 0.05 9.65
CA GLY A 114 -1.18 -0.15 9.75
C GLY A 114 -0.50 -0.66 8.47
N LEU A 115 -1.18 -0.58 7.32
CA LEU A 115 -0.73 -1.14 6.04
C LEU A 115 0.14 -0.17 5.22
N ILE A 116 0.19 1.10 5.63
CA ILE A 116 1.16 2.08 5.15
C ILE A 116 1.90 2.71 6.33
N GLU A 117 3.04 3.32 6.06
CA GLU A 117 3.76 4.11 7.06
C GLU A 117 3.12 5.49 7.20
N SER A 118 3.10 6.02 8.43
CA SER A 118 2.58 7.36 8.70
C SER A 118 3.35 8.44 7.94
N HIS A 119 4.67 8.32 7.87
CA HIS A 119 5.52 9.18 7.05
C HIS A 119 5.07 9.20 5.59
N ASP A 120 4.90 8.03 4.98
CA ASP A 120 4.49 7.93 3.58
C ASP A 120 3.09 8.46 3.34
N TYR A 121 2.17 8.28 4.29
CA TYR A 121 0.87 8.92 4.24
C TYR A 121 1.00 10.45 4.15
N PHE A 122 1.76 11.07 5.04
CA PHE A 122 1.94 12.52 5.04
C PHE A 122 2.59 13.03 3.76
N GLU A 123 3.63 12.34 3.28
CA GLU A 123 4.29 12.68 2.02
C GLU A 123 3.34 12.52 0.82
N ALA A 124 2.51 11.47 0.79
CA ALA A 124 1.47 11.31 -0.22
C ALA A 124 0.45 12.46 -0.19
N ILE A 125 -0.01 12.88 1.00
CA ILE A 125 -0.92 14.02 1.13
C ILE A 125 -0.27 15.33 0.63
N LYS A 126 1.00 15.59 0.98
CA LYS A 126 1.75 16.76 0.47
C LYS A 126 1.85 16.73 -1.05
N TRP A 127 2.25 15.59 -1.61
CA TRP A 127 2.38 15.42 -3.05
C TRP A 127 1.06 15.71 -3.79
N ILE A 128 -0.05 15.20 -3.26
CA ILE A 128 -1.39 15.46 -3.80
C ILE A 128 -1.72 16.96 -3.76
N SER A 129 -1.46 17.63 -2.64
CA SER A 129 -1.74 19.06 -2.50
C SER A 129 -0.93 19.90 -3.49
N LEU A 130 0.38 19.63 -3.60
CA LEU A 130 1.25 20.31 -4.57
C LEU A 130 0.77 20.11 -6.01
N LYS A 131 0.39 18.88 -6.37
CA LYS A 131 -0.14 18.59 -7.71
C LYS A 131 -1.44 19.36 -8.01
N LEU A 132 -2.31 19.52 -7.02
CA LEU A 132 -3.54 20.32 -7.20
C LEU A 132 -3.21 21.79 -7.39
N ASP A 133 -2.22 22.32 -6.68
CA ASP A 133 -1.83 23.72 -6.79
C ASP A 133 -1.14 24.01 -8.14
N CYS A 134 -0.27 23.10 -8.61
CA CYS A 134 0.29 23.19 -9.97
C CYS A 134 -0.81 23.21 -11.04
N LYS A 135 -1.79 22.30 -10.97
CA LYS A 135 -2.91 22.29 -11.94
C LYS A 135 -3.73 23.57 -11.92
N LYS A 136 -3.92 24.19 -10.75
CA LYS A 136 -4.62 25.48 -10.67
C LYS A 136 -3.82 26.62 -11.30
N LEU A 137 -2.49 26.60 -11.16
CA LEU A 137 -1.61 27.59 -11.78
C LEU A 137 -1.58 27.43 -13.30
N ASP A 138 -1.48 26.20 -13.80
CA ASP A 138 -1.51 25.91 -15.24
C ASP A 138 -2.81 26.40 -15.86
N ASN A 139 -3.96 26.06 -15.27
CA ASN A 139 -5.27 26.53 -15.75
C ASN A 139 -5.38 28.06 -15.76
N LYS A 140 -4.86 28.75 -14.74
CA LYS A 140 -4.85 30.22 -14.70
C LYS A 140 -3.98 30.82 -15.83
N CYS A 141 -2.84 30.21 -16.09
CA CYS A 141 -1.94 30.66 -17.16
C CYS A 141 -2.59 30.46 -18.54
N GLU A 142 -3.25 29.33 -18.77
CA GLU A 142 -4.04 29.10 -19.99
C GLU A 142 -5.18 30.13 -20.14
N ASP A 143 -5.95 30.39 -19.08
CA ASP A 143 -7.02 31.39 -19.09
C ASP A 143 -6.48 32.81 -19.39
N GLU A 144 -5.32 33.18 -18.85
CA GLU A 144 -4.67 34.47 -19.10
C GLU A 144 -4.14 34.59 -20.54
N LEU A 145 -3.61 33.50 -21.10
CA LEU A 145 -3.20 33.46 -22.51
C LEU A 145 -4.39 33.61 -23.46
N ILE A 146 -5.51 32.91 -23.20
CA ILE A 146 -6.74 33.04 -24.00
C ILE A 146 -7.26 34.48 -23.95
N LYS A 147 -7.34 35.08 -22.76
CA LYS A 147 -7.75 36.50 -22.63
C LYS A 147 -6.83 37.45 -23.39
N SER A 148 -5.52 37.22 -23.33
CA SER A 148 -4.55 38.04 -24.05
C SER A 148 -4.70 37.91 -25.57
N ILE A 149 -5.09 36.74 -26.08
CA ILE A 149 -5.40 36.54 -27.51
C ILE A 149 -6.71 37.26 -27.88
N ASP A 150 -7.76 37.12 -27.06
CA ASP A 150 -9.06 37.76 -27.30
C ASP A 150 -8.97 39.30 -27.24
N GLU A 151 -8.07 39.85 -26.41
CA GLU A 151 -7.78 41.29 -26.34
C GLU A 151 -6.94 41.79 -27.53
N LEU A 152 -6.18 40.90 -28.18
CA LEU A 152 -5.41 41.20 -29.40
C LEU A 152 -6.22 41.07 -30.70
N ASP A 153 -7.41 40.45 -30.66
CA ASP A 153 -8.35 40.40 -31.78
C ASP A 153 -9.66 41.18 -31.47
N PRO A 154 -9.61 42.50 -31.21
CA PRO A 154 -10.81 43.28 -30.97
C PRO A 154 -11.48 43.61 -32.30
N LYS A 155 -11.96 42.59 -33.04
CA LYS A 155 -12.55 42.71 -34.38
C LYS A 155 -11.63 43.49 -35.33
N ALA A 156 -11.06 42.80 -36.31
CA ALA A 156 -10.77 43.44 -37.58
C ALA A 156 -11.98 44.30 -38.00
N GLU A 157 -11.87 45.62 -37.80
CA GLU A 157 -12.72 46.64 -38.39
C GLU A 157 -12.52 46.52 -39.90
N TYR A 158 -13.22 45.57 -40.51
CA TYR A 158 -13.41 45.58 -41.95
C TYR A 158 -14.28 46.79 -42.27
N LYS A 159 -13.60 47.91 -42.53
CA LYS A 159 -14.13 49.08 -43.23
C LYS A 159 -14.70 48.70 -44.59
#